data_AF-A0A7V9R692-F1
#
_entry.id   AF-A0A7V9R692-F1
#
_cell.length_a   1.000
_cell.length_b   1.000
_cell.length_c   1.000
_cell.angle_alpha   90.00
_cell.angle_beta   90.00
_cell.angle_gamma   90.00
#
_symmetry.space_group_name_H-M   'P 1'
#
loop_
_entity.id
_entity.type
_entity.pdbx_description
1 polymer ?
#
loop_
_entity_poly.entity_id
_entity_poly.type
_entity_poly.pdbx_seq_one_letter_code
_entity_poly.pdbx_strand_id
1 'polypeptide(L)' 'MATPVTLPALGESVTEGTVTRWLKQVGDSVEVDEALLEVST' A
#
# COMPACT_ATOMS: atom_id res chain seq x y z
N MET A 1 2.68 -15.41 -11.57
CA MET A 1 3.18 -14.05 -11.87
C MET A 1 2.76 -13.16 -10.72
N ALA A 2 3.61 -12.23 -10.29
CA ALA A 2 3.28 -11.27 -9.23
C ALA A 2 2.66 -10.01 -9.85
N THR A 3 1.64 -9.45 -9.21
CA THR A 3 1.03 -8.18 -9.62
C THR A 3 1.63 -7.06 -8.78
N PRO A 4 2.29 -6.06 -9.38
CA PRO A 4 2.81 -4.93 -8.63
C PRO A 4 1.66 -4.08 -8.06
N VAL A 5 1.75 -3.73 -6.78
CA VAL A 5 0.85 -2.76 -6.13
C VAL A 5 1.53 -1.39 -6.22
N THR A 6 0.98 -0.51 -7.05
CA THR A 6 1.49 0.85 -7.20
C THR A 6 0.82 1.78 -6.19
N LEU A 7 1.61 2.55 -5.46
CA LEU A 7 1.09 3.60 -4.60
C LEU A 7 0.44 4.70 -5.46
N PRO A 8 -0.84 5.06 -5.24
CA PRO A 8 -1.46 6.18 -5.94
C PRO A 8 -0.93 7.52 -5.42
N ALA A 9 -1.17 8.60 -6.18
CA ALA A 9 -0.86 9.95 -5.73
C ALA A 9 -1.60 10.25 -4.42
N LEU A 10 -0.86 10.69 -3.39
CA LEU A 10 -1.41 10.93 -2.04
C LEU A 10 -1.95 12.35 -1.84
N GLY A 11 -1.76 13.22 -2.83
CA GLY A 11 -2.24 14.60 -2.87
C GLY A 11 -1.64 15.35 -4.04
N GLU A 12 -2.20 16.50 -4.41
CA GLU A 12 -1.76 17.29 -5.58
C GLU A 12 -0.27 17.71 -5.50
N SER A 13 0.29 17.81 -4.29
CA SER A 13 1.70 18.17 -4.05
C SER A 13 2.50 17.09 -3.30
N VAL A 14 1.93 15.90 -3.08
CA VAL A 14 2.62 14.84 -2.32
C VAL A 14 3.24 13.84 -3.29
N THR A 15 4.56 13.94 -3.43
CA THR A 15 5.36 13.09 -4.32
C THR A 15 5.82 11.79 -3.65
N GLU A 16 5.96 11.80 -2.32
CA GLU A 16 6.50 10.70 -1.54
C GLU A 16 5.61 10.46 -0.32
N GLY A 17 5.43 9.18 0.04
CA GLY A 17 4.73 8.77 1.25
C GLY A 17 5.54 7.71 1.99
N THR A 18 5.56 7.79 3.30
CA THR A 18 6.25 6.81 4.16
C THR A 18 5.28 5.71 4.55
N VAL A 19 5.66 4.45 4.31
CA VAL A 19 4.91 3.29 4.80
C VAL A 19 5.07 3.23 6.32
N THR A 20 4.01 3.52 7.06
CA THR A 20 4.03 3.52 8.52
C THR A 20 3.84 2.12 9.07
N ARG A 21 3.05 1.29 8.38
CA ARG A 21 2.74 -0.07 8.82
C ARG A 21 2.32 -0.98 7.68
N TRP A 22 2.77 -2.23 7.75
CA TRP A 22 2.25 -3.32 6.93
C TRP A 22 1.13 -4.04 7.67
N LEU A 23 -0.02 -4.19 7.02
CA LEU A 23 -1.18 -4.90 7.55
C LEU A 23 -1.18 -6.37 7.10
N LYS A 24 -0.49 -6.68 6.00
CA LYS A 24 -0.29 -8.04 5.47
C LYS A 24 1.15 -8.49 5.62
N GLN A 25 1.32 -9.80 5.79
CA GLN A 25 2.63 -10.45 5.82
C GLN A 25 2.86 -11.29 4.57
N VAL A 26 4.12 -11.60 4.30
CA VAL A 26 4.51 -12.44 3.18
C VAL A 26 3.91 -13.84 3.36
N GLY A 27 3.12 -14.28 2.37
CA GLY A 27 2.42 -15.56 2.41
C GLY A 27 0.93 -15.46 2.76
N ASP A 28 0.46 -14.28 3.20
CA ASP A 28 -0.96 -14.06 3.43
C ASP A 28 -1.74 -13.99 2.11
N SER A 29 -2.98 -14.49 2.14
CA SER A 29 -3.93 -14.30 1.03
C SER A 29 -4.49 -12.89 1.06
N VAL A 30 -4.64 -12.25 -0.11
CA VAL A 30 -5.19 -10.90 -0.25
C VAL A 30 -6.60 -10.99 -0.87
N GLU A 31 -7.57 -10.33 -0.24
CA GLU A 31 -8.95 -10.27 -0.72
C GLU A 31 -9.32 -8.88 -1.28
N VAL A 32 -10.43 -8.81 -2.03
CA VAL A 32 -10.96 -7.55 -2.53
C VAL A 32 -11.41 -6.69 -1.35
N ASP A 33 -11.18 -5.38 -1.44
CA ASP A 33 -11.46 -4.39 -0.40
C ASP A 33 -10.62 -4.56 0.90
N GLU A 34 -9.62 -5.44 0.89
CA GLU A 34 -8.72 -5.63 2.02
C GLU A 34 -7.58 -4.59 2.02
N ALA A 35 -7.30 -4.00 3.19
CA ALA A 35 -6.21 -3.05 3.35
C ALA A 35 -4.85 -3.76 3.45
N LEU A 36 -3.86 -3.32 2.66
CA LEU A 36 -2.53 -3.94 2.59
C LEU A 36 -1.49 -3.27 3.51
N LEU A 37 -1.47 -1.94 3.54
CA LEU A 37 -0.48 -1.14 4.24
C LEU A 37 -1.02 0.27 4.52
N GLU A 38 -0.46 0.91 5.54
CA GLU A 38 -0.77 2.29 5.93
C GLU A 38 0.36 3.21 5.47
N VAL A 39 0.00 4.40 4.98
CA VAL A 39 0.94 5.40 4.47
C VAL A 39 0.66 6.76 5.11
N SER A 40 1.71 7.48 5.45
CA SER A 40 1.66 8.89 5.86
C SER A 40 2.40 9.77 4.84
N THR A 41 1.83 10.95 4.58
CA THR A 41 2.40 12.01 3.73
C THR A 41 3.19 13.02 4.55
#